data_AF-A0A3D5I755-F1
#
_entry.id   AF-A0A3D5I755-F1
#
_cell.length_a   1.000
_cell.length_b   1.000
_cell.length_c   1.000
_cell.angle_alpha   90.00
_cell.angle_beta   90.00
_cell.angle_gamma   90.00
#
_symmetry.space_group_name_H-M   'P 1'
#
loop_
_entity.id
_entity.type
_entity.pdbx_description
1 polymer ?
#
loop_
_entity_poly.entity_id
_entity_poly.type
_entity_poly.pdbx_seq_one_letter_code
_entity_poly.pdbx_strand_id
1 'polypeptide(L)' 'MNTLSIKAPAKVNLQLTITGRRDDGYHLMDSLAVFAD' A
#
# COMPACT_ATOMS: atom_id res chain seq x y z
N MET A 1 18.52 -15.29 23.24
CA MET A 1 17.88 -14.36 22.26
C MET A 1 16.39 -14.60 22.33
N ASN A 2 15.60 -13.55 22.53
CA ASN A 2 14.14 -13.66 22.54
C ASN A 2 13.63 -13.21 21.17
N THR A 3 12.92 -14.09 20.44
CA THR A 3 12.44 -13.81 19.09
C THR A 3 10.98 -13.38 19.15
N LEU A 4 10.66 -12.24 18.52
CA LEU A 4 9.29 -11.75 18.35
C LEU A 4 8.79 -12.15 16.95
N SER A 5 7.57 -12.69 16.88
CA SER A 5 6.89 -13.00 15.62
C SER A 5 5.51 -12.33 15.59
N ILE A 6 5.19 -11.65 14.49
CA ILE A 6 3.93 -10.95 14.27
C ILE A 6 3.41 -11.24 12.85
N LYS A 7 2.08 -11.17 12.65
CA LYS A 7 1.46 -11.33 11.33
C LYS A 7 1.74 -10.13 10.44
N ALA A 8 2.01 -10.36 9.15
CA ALA A 8 2.19 -9.33 8.13
C ALA A 8 1.28 -9.66 6.92
N PRO A 9 -0.02 -9.28 6.96
CA PRO A 9 -0.98 -9.65 5.93
C PRO A 9 -0.65 -8.98 4.59
N ALA A 10 -0.94 -9.70 3.50
CA ALA A 10 -0.83 -9.15 2.15
C ALA A 10 -2.03 -8.23 1.85
N LYS A 11 -1.84 -7.30 0.91
CA LYS A 11 -2.91 -6.41 0.44
C LYS A 11 -3.09 -6.48 -1.06
N VAL A 12 -4.31 -6.15 -1.51
CA VAL A 12 -4.68 -5.97 -2.91
C VAL A 12 -5.29 -4.58 -3.07
N ASN A 13 -4.96 -3.88 -4.15
CA ASN A 13 -5.66 -2.66 -4.53
C ASN A 13 -6.80 -3.05 -5.48
N LEU A 14 -8.05 -2.91 -5.06
CA LEU A 14 -9.22 -3.15 -5.92
C LEU A 14 -9.41 -2.01 -6.93
N GLN A 15 -8.94 -0.81 -6.57
CA GLN A 15 -8.81 0.32 -7.48
C GLN A 15 -7.51 1.08 -7.17
N LEU A 16 -6.84 1.54 -8.22
CA LEU A 16 -5.69 2.43 -8.14
C LEU A 16 -5.76 3.42 -9.29
N THR A 17 -5.83 4.71 -8.95
CA THR A 17 -5.88 5.80 -9.91
C THR A 17 -4.73 6.74 -9.65
N ILE A 18 -3.93 7.01 -10.68
CA ILE A 18 -2.89 8.03 -10.64
C ILE A 18 -3.53 9.37 -10.99
N THR A 19 -3.42 10.36 -10.11
CA THR A 19 -4.12 11.64 -10.23
C THR A 19 -3.19 12.81 -10.58
N GLY A 20 -1.87 12.60 -10.52
CA GLY A 20 -0.90 13.62 -10.90
C GLY A 20 0.54 13.23 -10.60
N ARG A 21 1.47 14.13 -10.91
CA ARG A 21 2.90 14.00 -10.63
C ARG A 21 3.33 15.08 -9.65
N ARG A 22 4.12 14.68 -8.65
CA ARG A 22 4.73 15.56 -7.65
C ARG A 22 6.11 16.01 -8.12
N ASP A 23 6.58 17.12 -7.58
CA ASP A 23 7.89 17.69 -7.91
C ASP A 23 9.06 16.83 -7.41
N ASP A 24 8.81 15.94 -6.44
CA ASP A 24 9.78 14.96 -5.91
C ASP A 24 9.91 13.69 -6.77
N GLY A 25 9.23 13.63 -7.91
CA GLY A 25 9.29 12.50 -8.84
C GLY A 25 8.29 11.38 -8.59
N TYR A 26 7.50 11.44 -7.52
CA TYR A 26 6.41 10.49 -7.25
C TYR A 26 5.09 10.91 -7.90
N HIS A 27 4.10 10.01 -7.81
CA HIS A 27 2.73 10.26 -8.27
C HIS A 27 1.79 10.53 -7.10
N LEU A 28 0.84 11.43 -7.30
CA LEU A 28 -0.37 11.47 -6.50
C LEU A 28 -1.23 10.29 -6.92
N MET A 29 -1.81 9.60 -5.94
CA MET A 29 -2.69 8.46 -6.20
C MET A 29 -3.89 8.45 -5.27
N ASP A 30 -4.98 7.93 -5.78
CA ASP A 30 -6.16 7.50 -5.04
C ASP A 30 -6.28 5.97 -5.16
N SER A 31 -6.63 5.28 -4.08
CA SER A 31 -6.68 3.82 -4.08
C SER A 31 -7.69 3.26 -3.08
N LEU A 32 -8.41 2.22 -3.51
CA LEU A 32 -9.17 1.33 -2.63
C LEU A 32 -8.33 0.09 -2.35
N ALA A 33 -7.71 0.03 -1.18
CA ALA A 33 -6.89 -1.10 -0.74
C ALA A 33 -7.67 -1.97 0.26
N VAL A 34 -7.51 -3.28 0.14
CA VAL A 34 -8.04 -4.29 1.07
C VAL A 34 -6.93 -5.25 1.48
N PHE A 35 -6.99 -5.75 2.70
CA PHE A 35 -6.12 -6.84 3.14
C PHE A 35 -6.76 -8.18 2.82
N ALA A 36 -5.95 -9.10 2.32
CA ALA A 36 -6.34 -10.50 2.27
C ALA A 36 -6.01 -11.07 3.65
N ASP A 37 -7.04 -11.26 4.47
CA ASP A 37 -6.94 -11.99 5.73
C ASP A 37 -6.59 -13.47 5.51
#